data_AF-A0A7V0RIY1-F1
#
_entry.id   AF-A0A7V0RIY1-F1
#
_cell.length_a   1.000
_cell.length_b   1.000
_cell.length_c   1.000
_cell.angle_alpha   90.00
_cell.angle_beta   90.00
_cell.angle_gamma   90.00
#
_symmetry.space_group_name_H-M   'P 1'
#
loop_
_entity.id
_entity.type
_entity.pdbx_description
1 polymer ?
#
loop_
_entity_poly.entity_id
_entity_poly.type
_entity_poly.pdbx_seq_one_letter_code
_entity_poly.pdbx_strand_id
1 'polypeptide(L)'
;MRLTHHQVWTAIDALAARYGFSPSGLAKRAGLDSTTFNRSKRVTPEGRERWPSTESLAKILEATGADLDELMALVRNAGRDRYEP
;
A
#
# COMPACT_ATOMS: atom_id res chain seq x y z
N MET A 1 -15.69 7.05 -9.03
CA MET A 1 -14.36 7.13 -8.39
C MET A 1 -13.37 6.34 -9.23
N ARG A 2 -12.22 6.92 -9.62
CA ARG A 2 -11.16 6.19 -10.35
C ARG A 2 -10.05 5.78 -9.37
N LEU A 3 -9.57 4.55 -9.49
CA LEU A 3 -8.43 4.05 -8.71
C LEU A 3 -7.12 4.49 -9.36
N THR A 4 -6.13 4.89 -8.56
CA THR A 4 -4.81 5.35 -9.02
C THR A 4 -3.69 4.70 -8.22
N HIS A 5 -2.49 4.56 -8.80
CA HIS A 5 -1.35 3.92 -8.14
C HIS A 5 -1.02 4.59 -6.80
N HIS A 6 -0.95 5.93 -6.79
CA HIS A 6 -0.66 6.67 -5.58
C HIS A 6 -1.70 6.42 -4.48
N GLN A 7 -3.01 6.30 -4.77
CA GLN A 7 -3.99 5.98 -3.73
C GLN A 7 -3.71 4.63 -3.06
N VAL A 8 -3.39 3.61 -3.87
CA VAL A 8 -3.09 2.27 -3.34
C VAL A 8 -1.78 2.26 -2.56
N TRP A 9 -0.74 2.95 -3.05
CA TRP A 9 0.52 3.05 -2.34
C TRP A 9 0.40 3.82 -1.01
N THR A 10 -0.34 4.93 -0.99
CA THR A 10 -0.65 5.66 0.24
C THR A 10 -1.48 4.80 1.20
N ALA A 11 -2.42 4.00 0.69
CA ALA A 11 -3.19 3.08 1.53
C ALA A 11 -2.32 1.99 2.16
N ILE A 12 -1.33 1.46 1.44
CA ILE A 12 -0.34 0.51 2.00
C ILE A 12 0.49 1.19 3.11
N ASP A 13 0.93 2.42 2.89
CA ASP A 13 1.69 3.18 3.89
C ASP A 13 0.83 3.44 5.15
N ALA A 14 -0.42 3.83 4.97
CA ALA A 14 -1.36 4.06 6.05
C ALA A 14 -1.72 2.77 6.80
N LEU A 15 -1.88 1.66 6.09
CA LEU A 15 -2.13 0.35 6.68
C LEU A 15 -0.93 -0.09 7.53
N ALA A 16 0.30 0.06 7.02
CA ALA A 16 1.50 -0.23 7.78
C ALA A 16 1.53 0.59 9.08
N ALA A 17 1.35 1.91 8.97
CA ALA A 17 1.36 2.82 10.12
C ALA A 17 0.27 2.47 11.15
N ARG A 18 -0.94 2.14 10.70
CA ARG A 18 -2.07 1.77 11.56
C ARG A 18 -1.79 0.55 12.42
N TYR A 19 -1.03 -0.40 11.89
CA TYR A 19 -0.63 -1.62 12.60
C TYR A 19 0.76 -1.52 13.24
N GLY A 20 1.31 -0.31 13.38
CA GLY A 20 2.58 -0.07 14.08
C GLY A 20 3.82 -0.50 13.29
N PHE A 21 3.72 -0.65 11.97
CA PHE A 21 4.82 -1.03 11.10
C PHE A 21 5.29 0.13 10.22
N SER A 22 6.58 0.10 9.85
CA SER A 22 7.04 0.76 8.63
C SER A 22 6.66 -0.06 7.40
N PRO A 23 6.68 0.49 6.17
CA PRO A 23 6.42 -0.31 4.96
C PRO A 23 7.34 -1.53 4.84
N SER A 24 8.64 -1.38 5.14
CA SER A 24 9.57 -2.50 5.15
C SER A 24 9.29 -3.50 6.29
N GLY A 25 8.83 -3.01 7.45
CA GLY A 25 8.41 -3.86 8.57
C GLY A 25 7.18 -4.70 8.23
N LEU A 26 6.18 -4.08 7.59
CA LEU A 26 4.98 -4.75 7.09
C LEU A 26 5.34 -5.81 6.04
N ALA A 27 6.23 -5.49 5.09
CA ALA A 27 6.69 -6.44 4.09
C ALA A 27 7.35 -7.67 4.74
N LYS A 28 8.26 -7.47 5.71
CA LYS A 28 8.89 -8.57 6.46
C LYS A 28 7.86 -9.39 7.23
N ARG A 29 6.92 -8.74 7.92
CA ARG A 29 5.86 -9.40 8.69
C ARG A 29 4.95 -10.27 7.80
N ALA A 30 4.76 -9.85 6.55
CA ALA A 30 4.01 -10.54 5.51
C ALA A 30 4.82 -11.58 4.70
N GLY A 31 6.07 -11.87 5.09
CA GLY A 31 6.92 -12.84 4.40
C GLY A 31 7.38 -12.40 3.01
N LEU A 32 7.35 -11.09 2.74
CA LEU A 32 7.83 -10.49 1.49
C LEU A 32 9.27 -9.98 1.66
N ASP A 33 9.94 -9.72 0.53
CA ASP A 33 11.20 -8.99 0.56
C ASP A 33 10.98 -7.61 1.21
N SER A 34 11.89 -7.21 2.09
CA SER A 34 11.74 -5.99 2.90
C SER A 34 11.68 -4.69 2.08
N THR A 35 12.10 -4.73 0.81
CA THR A 35 12.07 -3.57 -0.08
C THR A 35 10.80 -3.50 -0.92
N THR A 36 9.91 -4.50 -0.86
CA THR A 36 8.73 -4.65 -1.72
C THR A 36 7.86 -3.39 -1.75
N PHE A 37 7.71 -2.70 -0.61
CA PHE A 37 6.88 -1.48 -0.51
C PHE A 37 7.68 -0.17 -0.52
N ASN A 38 9.00 -0.21 -0.73
CA ASN A 38 9.84 0.98 -0.75
C ASN A 38 9.54 1.84 -1.97
N ARG A 39 9.71 3.16 -1.85
CA ARG A 39 9.45 4.13 -2.94
C ARG A 39 10.18 3.77 -4.24
N SER A 40 11.41 3.27 -4.15
CA SER A 40 12.21 2.85 -5.32
C SER A 40 11.62 1.67 -6.11
N LYS A 41 10.68 0.90 -5.53
CA LYS A 41 9.96 -0.19 -6.21
C LYS A 41 8.62 0.25 -6.81
N ARG A 42 8.14 1.46 -6.51
CA ARG A 42 6.83 1.97 -6.95
C ARG A 42 6.84 2.55 -8.36
N VAL A 43 8.03 2.71 -8.93
CA VAL A 43 8.25 3.26 -10.28
C VAL A 43 9.18 2.31 -11.04
N THR A 44 8.90 2.05 -12.30
CA THR A 44 9.78 1.26 -13.17
C THR A 44 11.03 2.07 -13.56
N PRO A 45 12.11 1.42 -14.06
CA PRO A 45 13.27 2.14 -14.57
C PRO A 45 12.94 3.17 -15.67
N GLU A 46 11.85 2.96 -16.41
CA GLU A 46 11.35 3.84 -17.47
C GLU A 46 10.44 4.98 -16.93
N GLY A 47 10.35 5.15 -15.61
CA GLY A 47 9.59 6.24 -14.98
C GLY A 47 8.08 6.00 -14.89
N ARG A 48 7.60 4.78 -15.17
CA ARG A 48 6.16 4.46 -15.08
C ARG A 48 5.78 4.02 -13.67
N GLU A 49 4.64 4.47 -13.16
CA GLU A 49 4.10 3.96 -11.90
C GLU A 49 3.83 2.46 -12.00
N ARG A 50 4.14 1.72 -10.92
CA ARG A 50 3.91 0.29 -10.80
C ARG A 50 2.76 0.02 -9.84
N TRP A 51 1.83 -0.84 -10.22
CA TRP A 51 0.83 -1.36 -9.28
C TRP A 51 1.45 -2.40 -8.35
N PRO A 52 1.10 -2.42 -7.05
CA PRO A 52 1.37 -3.58 -6.21
C PRO A 52 0.63 -4.80 -6.76
N SER A 53 1.19 -5.99 -6.59
CA SER A 53 0.48 -7.21 -6.97
C SER A 53 -0.65 -7.50 -5.99
N THR A 54 -1.70 -8.16 -6.47
CA THR A 54 -2.78 -8.68 -5.63
C THR A 54 -2.27 -9.67 -4.58
N GLU A 55 -1.24 -10.46 -4.92
CA GLU A 55 -0.56 -11.35 -3.97
C GLU A 55 0.06 -10.59 -2.80
N SER A 56 0.78 -9.49 -3.06
CA SER A 56 1.35 -8.68 -1.98
C SER A 56 0.28 -8.04 -1.12
N LEU A 57 -0.87 -7.65 -1.70
CA LEU A 57 -2.01 -7.15 -0.94
C LEU A 57 -2.63 -8.23 -0.03
N ALA A 58 -2.84 -9.44 -0.55
CA ALA A 58 -3.38 -10.54 0.25
C ALA A 58 -2.47 -10.86 1.46
N LYS A 59 -1.15 -10.94 1.22
CA LYS A 59 -0.17 -11.23 2.28
C LYS A 59 -0.15 -10.19 3.39
N ILE A 60 -0.29 -8.90 3.08
CA ILE A 60 -0.32 -7.88 4.13
C ILE A 60 -1.63 -7.88 4.91
N LEU A 61 -2.76 -8.19 4.27
CA LEU A 61 -4.05 -8.33 4.96
C LEU A 61 -4.02 -9.50 5.95
N GLU A 62 -3.49 -10.65 5.52
CA GLU A 62 -3.28 -11.80 6.41
C GLU A 62 -2.31 -11.47 7.56
N ALA A 63 -1.24 -10.73 7.27
CA ALA A 63 -0.20 -10.41 8.24
C ALA A 63 -0.65 -9.42 9.33
N THR A 64 -1.56 -8.50 8.98
CA THR A 64 -2.14 -7.51 9.92
C THR A 64 -3.46 -7.97 10.53
N GLY A 65 -4.14 -8.93 9.92
CA GLY A 65 -5.52 -9.28 10.26
C GLY A 65 -6.55 -8.25 9.78
N ALA A 66 -6.15 -7.33 8.89
CA ALA A 66 -7.05 -6.39 8.25
C ALA A 66 -7.89 -7.10 7.17
N ASP A 67 -9.10 -6.63 6.93
CA ASP A 67 -9.93 -7.07 5.81
C ASP A 67 -9.78 -6.16 4.59
N LEU A 68 -10.41 -6.57 3.48
CA LEU A 68 -10.38 -5.80 2.23
C LEU A 68 -11.13 -4.47 2.37
N ASP A 69 -12.20 -4.40 3.17
CA ASP A 69 -13.00 -3.19 3.33
C ASP A 69 -12.22 -2.08 4.04
N GLU A 70 -11.39 -2.45 5.02
CA GLU A 70 -10.46 -1.56 5.69
C GLU A 70 -9.44 -0.99 4.72
N LEU A 71 -8.78 -1.83 3.91
CA LEU A 71 -7.86 -1.37 2.88
C LEU A 71 -8.55 -0.41 1.92
N MET A 72 -9.77 -0.74 1.47
CA MET A 72 -10.53 0.11 0.57
C MET A 72 -10.95 1.43 1.21
N ALA A 73 -11.15 1.48 2.54
CA ALA A 73 -11.37 2.72 3.26
C ALA A 73 -10.12 3.61 3.23
N LEU A 74 -8.93 3.05 3.42
CA LEU A 74 -7.66 3.77 3.31
C LEU A 74 -7.41 4.29 1.89
N VAL A 75 -7.73 3.49 0.86
CA VAL A 75 -7.67 3.90 -0.55
C VAL A 75 -8.61 5.08 -0.83
N ARG A 76 -9.83 5.07 -0.28
CA ARG A 76 -10.78 6.17 -0.41
C ARG A 76 -10.26 7.44 0.26
N ASN A 77 -9.67 7.32 1.45
CA ASN A 77 -9.11 8.46 2.18
C ASN A 77 -7.92 9.09 1.45
N ALA A 78 -6.99 8.28 0.93
CA ALA A 78 -5.89 8.76 0.11
C ALA A 78 -6.34 9.49 -1.18
N GLY A 79 -7.58 9.26 -1.63
CA GLY A 79 -8.19 9.98 -2.73
C GLY A 79 -8.76 11.34 -2.35
N ARG A 80 -9.16 11.52 -1.09
CA ARG A 80 -9.70 12.79 -0.55
C ARG A 80 -8.59 13.80 -0.32
N ASP A 81 -7.43 13.35 0.15
CA ASP A 81 -6.25 14.22 0.41
C ASP A 81 -5.75 14.93 -0.86
N ARG A 82 -6.13 14.48 -2.06
CA ARG A 82 -5.82 15.17 -3.33
C ARG A 82 -6.81 16.25 -3.74
N TYR A 83 -7.97 16.33 -3.09
CA TYR A 83 -9.03 17.28 -3.42
C TYR A 83 -9.20 18.37 -2.35
N GLU A 84 -8.34 18.39 -1.34
CA GLU A 84 -8.22 19.52 -0.42
C GLU A 84 -7.27 20.56 -1.05
N PRO A 85 -7.75 21.77 -1.40
CA PRO A 85 -6.92 22.86 -1.90
C PRO A 85 -6.08 23.52 -0.79
#